data_AF-A0A1F9MWV5-F1
#
_entry.id   AF-A0A1F9MWV5-F1
#
_cell.length_a   1.000
_cell.length_b   1.000
_cell.length_c   1.000
_cell.angle_alpha   90.00
_cell.angle_beta   90.00
_cell.angle_gamma   90.00
#
_symmetry.space_group_name_H-M   'P 1'
#
loop_
_entity.id
_entity.type
_entity.pdbx_description
1 polymer ?
#
loop_
_entity_poly.entity_id
_entity_poly.type
_entity_poly.pdbx_seq_one_letter_code
_entity_poly.pdbx_strand_id
1 'polypeptide(L)'
;MTRRHWVIISAVLVLGCCASTMRNRTTEQPDDATTVSATDRFVLAADGGRNHNVRRQSVVHTEEAIFSLGDPRVRYNAQDQTLRVLHARTTMRDGTVVEIAANSVTETTPDEIAVAPDYADLRETVITQVGMETGCTNDLSYELIEQPSNKPYWGEIPVHLSYPVASRIVTVEVPPGVALSWKCLGCEVTPATRDNETIFAWADLPAIDPDHATSGLLLGVPRLVFSTAASWSDLADELFADFKNMAQPTELVRARASELTKHSATQTHRLAALWRFVVNDLATITWPLEDFGFAPSSAESVLTRSYGHALDKAVLLSSLLHCAGIESHPVLVSRDRLFAREVPALSQLRDVWLIAQIDDRQVWLSPTELLPGDRRDHLSGLWTLDLKVGVPLLVEPPDRATEDNQSRLVVTLEIGDQDNMVVDARLTLTGTYSPFYDLEAEHDHSELLSGLLHNLWPTGTWDTGCKDCFARIEQLSPQSATFSYRAQGKLPGHRGVVEVSLPWTPRSQILNLDIHRLSRQADTVLRSHGTESSHVTVVLPKDWTLATELPNVFVSNTVGSLVAQGSITAGTIELDSTLTIEKRILDPDDYLSLRDLGIELHRASNRSLLAVTRTATVKP
;
A
#
# COMPACT_ATOMS: atom_id res chain seq x y z
N MET A 1 -20.87 -10.33 -86.16
CA MET A 1 -22.21 -9.71 -86.10
C MET A 1 -22.23 -8.71 -84.95
N THR A 2 -22.50 -7.44 -85.26
CA THR A 2 -23.00 -6.32 -84.39
C THR A 2 -22.33 -6.04 -83.04
N ARG A 3 -21.93 -4.82 -82.64
CA ARG A 3 -21.95 -3.44 -83.19
C ARG A 3 -21.10 -2.55 -82.24
N ARG A 4 -20.25 -1.70 -82.84
CA ARG A 4 -19.91 -0.27 -82.55
C ARG A 4 -19.99 0.34 -81.13
N HIS A 5 -19.16 1.31 -80.69
CA HIS A 5 -17.95 2.06 -81.11
C HIS A 5 -17.65 3.12 -79.99
N TRP A 6 -16.47 3.78 -80.05
CA TRP A 6 -16.01 5.05 -79.41
C TRP A 6 -15.33 4.90 -78.03
N VAL A 7 -13.99 4.91 -77.90
CA VAL A 7 -12.97 5.98 -78.08
C VAL A 7 -13.11 7.10 -77.01
N ILE A 8 -12.09 7.27 -76.16
CA ILE A 8 -11.20 8.46 -76.04
C ILE A 8 -10.25 8.28 -74.82
N ILE A 9 -9.03 8.75 -75.05
CA ILE A 9 -7.81 8.73 -74.23
C ILE A 9 -7.81 9.85 -73.16
N SER A 10 -7.10 9.60 -72.05
CA SER A 10 -6.23 10.51 -71.26
C SER A 10 -6.56 10.78 -69.78
N ALA A 11 -5.54 10.46 -68.98
CA ALA A 11 -4.94 11.23 -67.89
C ALA A 11 -5.70 11.43 -66.57
N VAL A 12 -5.05 11.08 -65.46
CA VAL A 12 -4.38 12.03 -64.55
C VAL A 12 -4.06 11.30 -63.23
N LEU A 13 -2.77 11.29 -62.88
CA LEU A 13 -2.24 10.92 -61.58
C LEU A 13 -2.45 12.12 -60.64
N VAL A 14 -3.21 11.95 -59.55
CA VAL A 14 -3.28 12.94 -58.45
C VAL A 14 -2.97 12.22 -57.14
N LEU A 15 -1.88 12.68 -56.52
CA LEU A 15 -1.56 12.47 -55.11
C LEU A 15 -2.68 13.04 -54.24
N GLY A 16 -3.15 12.26 -53.26
CA GLY A 16 -4.02 12.71 -52.18
C GLY A 16 -3.54 12.13 -50.85
N CYS A 17 -2.94 12.98 -50.03
CA CYS A 17 -2.54 12.71 -48.65
C CYS A 17 -3.66 12.02 -47.86
N CYS A 18 -3.41 10.81 -47.34
CA CYS A 18 -4.13 10.31 -46.19
C CYS A 18 -3.29 10.62 -44.95
N ALA A 19 -3.58 11.76 -44.33
CA ALA A 19 -3.29 11.95 -42.92
C ALA A 19 -4.17 10.96 -42.15
N SER A 20 -3.61 9.80 -41.81
CA SER A 20 -4.23 8.88 -40.87
C SER A 20 -4.21 9.53 -39.49
N THR A 21 -5.28 10.25 -39.17
CA THR A 21 -5.64 10.55 -37.79
C THR A 21 -5.76 9.21 -37.08
N MET A 22 -4.77 8.89 -36.24
CA MET A 22 -4.89 7.83 -35.24
C MET A 22 -6.05 8.24 -34.31
N ARG A 23 -7.25 7.78 -34.63
CA ARG A 23 -8.32 7.68 -33.65
C ARG A 23 -7.87 6.63 -32.64
N ASN A 24 -7.47 7.07 -31.45
CA ASN A 24 -7.50 6.26 -30.25
C ASN A 24 -8.93 5.70 -30.12
N ARG A 25 -9.14 4.49 -30.61
CA ARG A 25 -10.25 3.65 -30.17
C ARG A 25 -9.72 2.84 -29.01
N THR A 26 -9.84 3.40 -27.80
CA THR A 26 -10.09 2.56 -26.63
C THR A 26 -11.40 1.84 -26.93
N THR A 27 -11.32 0.58 -27.35
CA THR A 27 -12.48 -0.31 -27.24
C THR A 27 -12.69 -0.48 -25.74
N GLU A 28 -13.61 0.29 -25.15
CA GLU A 28 -14.15 -0.02 -23.83
C GLU A 28 -14.64 -1.46 -23.89
N GLN A 29 -13.96 -2.33 -23.16
CA GLN A 29 -14.46 -3.66 -22.88
C GLN A 29 -15.79 -3.47 -22.13
N PRO A 30 -16.88 -4.12 -22.55
CA PRO A 30 -18.14 -4.00 -21.83
C PRO A 30 -17.96 -4.48 -20.39
N ASP A 31 -18.59 -3.81 -19.42
CA ASP A 31 -18.53 -4.19 -18.02
C ASP A 31 -19.02 -5.63 -17.82
N ASP A 32 -18.37 -6.38 -16.93
CA ASP A 32 -18.71 -7.78 -16.68
C ASP A 32 -20.10 -7.97 -16.05
N ALA A 33 -20.57 -6.97 -15.29
CA ALA A 33 -21.91 -6.91 -14.72
C ALA A 33 -22.38 -5.45 -14.57
N THR A 34 -23.67 -5.27 -14.33
CA THR A 34 -24.25 -3.96 -13.95
C THR A 34 -25.12 -4.13 -12.71
N THR A 35 -24.87 -3.33 -11.67
CA THR A 35 -25.72 -3.28 -10.48
C THR A 35 -26.92 -2.39 -10.77
N VAL A 36 -28.10 -2.98 -10.93
CA VAL A 36 -29.36 -2.27 -11.19
C VAL A 36 -29.80 -1.49 -9.95
N SER A 37 -29.70 -2.12 -8.78
CA SER A 37 -30.02 -1.46 -7.51
C SER A 37 -29.11 -1.95 -6.38
N ALA A 38 -28.67 -0.99 -5.55
CA ALA A 38 -27.87 -1.24 -4.37
C ALA A 38 -28.40 -0.42 -3.19
N THR A 39 -28.98 -1.10 -2.19
CA THR A 39 -29.53 -0.45 -1.01
C THR A 39 -28.82 -0.90 0.26
N ASP A 40 -28.45 0.07 1.10
CA ASP A 40 -27.98 -0.18 2.46
C ASP A 40 -28.87 0.61 3.43
N ARG A 41 -29.36 -0.04 4.48
CA ARG A 41 -30.15 0.61 5.53
C ARG A 41 -29.56 0.29 6.89
N PHE A 42 -29.08 1.33 7.56
CA PHE A 42 -28.52 1.30 8.90
C PHE A 42 -29.56 1.80 9.89
N VAL A 43 -29.85 1.03 10.93
CA VAL A 43 -30.84 1.37 11.96
C VAL A 43 -30.17 1.30 13.31
N LEU A 44 -30.22 2.40 14.06
CA LEU A 44 -29.94 2.42 15.51
C LEU A 44 -31.28 2.46 16.25
N ALA A 45 -31.56 1.43 17.04
CA ALA A 45 -32.73 1.36 17.91
C ALA A 45 -32.50 2.15 19.21
N ALA A 46 -33.60 2.52 19.88
CA ALA A 46 -33.55 3.32 21.11
C ALA A 46 -32.91 2.58 22.31
N ASP A 47 -32.87 1.25 22.28
CA ASP A 47 -32.19 0.42 23.27
C ASP A 47 -30.68 0.23 22.95
N GLY A 48 -30.21 0.76 21.83
CA GLY A 48 -28.83 0.62 21.36
C GLY A 48 -28.62 -0.56 20.39
N GLY A 49 -29.65 -1.36 20.09
CA GLY A 49 -29.59 -2.42 19.08
C GLY A 49 -29.35 -1.84 17.69
N ARG A 50 -28.58 -2.56 16.85
CA ARG A 50 -28.26 -2.08 15.50
C ARG A 50 -28.66 -3.12 14.46
N ASN A 51 -29.05 -2.63 13.29
CA ASN A 51 -29.35 -3.50 12.16
C ASN A 51 -28.85 -2.86 10.86
N HIS A 52 -28.10 -3.62 10.07
CA HIS A 52 -27.66 -3.24 8.73
C HIS A 52 -28.30 -4.17 7.70
N ASN A 53 -29.23 -3.64 6.91
CA ASN A 53 -29.89 -4.35 5.83
C ASN A 53 -29.22 -4.03 4.51
N VAL A 54 -28.84 -5.05 3.76
CA VAL A 54 -28.22 -4.93 2.44
C VAL A 54 -29.11 -5.58 1.40
N ARG A 55 -29.26 -4.93 0.26
CA ARG A 55 -29.79 -5.55 -0.97
C ARG A 55 -28.99 -5.13 -2.18
N ARG A 56 -28.67 -6.09 -3.03
CA ARG A 56 -27.98 -5.90 -4.31
C ARG A 56 -28.72 -6.66 -5.40
N GLN A 57 -29.01 -5.98 -6.50
CA GLN A 57 -29.53 -6.60 -7.70
C GLN A 57 -28.62 -6.28 -8.88
N SER A 58 -28.12 -7.31 -9.57
CA SER A 58 -27.13 -7.17 -10.63
C SER A 58 -27.49 -7.99 -11.86
N VAL A 59 -27.28 -7.43 -13.05
CA VAL A 59 -27.34 -8.16 -14.32
C VAL A 59 -25.93 -8.62 -14.67
N VAL A 60 -25.78 -9.90 -14.98
CA VAL A 60 -24.50 -10.56 -15.27
C VAL A 60 -24.28 -10.60 -16.77
N HIS A 61 -23.16 -10.08 -17.27
CA HIS A 61 -22.87 -9.97 -18.71
C HIS A 61 -21.80 -10.94 -19.19
N THR A 62 -20.91 -11.39 -18.31
CA THR A 62 -19.78 -12.29 -18.67
C THR A 62 -19.65 -13.45 -17.68
N GLU A 63 -18.82 -14.43 -18.04
CA GLU A 63 -18.48 -15.54 -17.14
C GLU A 63 -17.65 -15.07 -15.93
N GLU A 64 -16.85 -14.02 -16.08
CA GLU A 64 -16.08 -13.44 -14.96
C GLU A 64 -16.99 -12.95 -13.83
N ALA A 65 -18.08 -12.25 -14.20
CA ALA A 65 -19.09 -11.83 -13.22
C ALA A 65 -19.84 -13.00 -12.56
N ILE A 66 -19.90 -14.17 -13.20
CA ILE A 66 -20.45 -15.37 -12.56
C ILE A 66 -19.54 -15.81 -11.41
N PHE A 67 -18.22 -15.78 -11.59
CA PHE A 67 -17.28 -16.12 -10.53
C PHE A 67 -17.30 -15.10 -9.39
N SER A 68 -17.35 -13.80 -9.69
CA SER A 68 -17.30 -12.76 -8.66
C SER A 68 -18.61 -12.59 -7.87
N LEU A 69 -19.77 -12.73 -8.52
CA LEU A 69 -21.10 -12.57 -7.90
C LEU A 69 -21.74 -13.90 -7.48
N GLY A 70 -21.16 -15.03 -7.88
CA GLY A 70 -21.70 -16.36 -7.63
C GLY A 70 -21.60 -16.80 -6.17
N ASP A 71 -20.54 -16.40 -5.47
CA ASP A 71 -20.29 -16.81 -4.08
C ASP A 71 -20.05 -15.60 -3.15
N PRO A 72 -21.05 -14.71 -2.96
CA PRO A 72 -20.93 -13.58 -2.07
C PRO A 72 -20.63 -14.03 -0.64
N ARG A 73 -19.64 -13.37 -0.03
CA ARG A 73 -19.15 -13.63 1.33
C ARG A 73 -19.55 -12.50 2.25
N VAL A 74 -20.21 -12.83 3.35
CA VAL A 74 -20.59 -11.88 4.40
C VAL A 74 -19.83 -12.21 5.67
N ARG A 75 -19.01 -11.26 6.13
CA ARG A 75 -18.19 -11.36 7.34
C ARG A 75 -18.90 -10.68 8.51
N TYR A 76 -18.81 -11.26 9.69
CA TYR A 76 -19.39 -10.72 10.92
C TYR A 76 -18.75 -11.34 12.17
N ASN A 77 -18.95 -10.71 13.32
CA ASN A 77 -18.55 -11.27 14.61
C ASN A 77 -19.73 -11.95 15.29
N ALA A 78 -19.75 -13.28 15.35
CA ALA A 78 -20.84 -14.06 15.95
C ALA A 78 -20.99 -13.87 17.47
N GLN A 79 -20.04 -13.20 18.12
CA GLN A 79 -20.14 -12.84 19.54
C GLN A 79 -21.29 -11.85 19.80
N ASP A 80 -21.49 -10.89 18.90
CA ASP A 80 -22.47 -9.82 19.04
C ASP A 80 -23.35 -9.59 17.81
N GLN A 81 -23.02 -10.20 16.67
CA GLN A 81 -23.77 -10.10 15.42
C GLN A 81 -24.43 -11.42 15.00
N THR A 82 -25.55 -11.31 14.30
CA THR A 82 -26.25 -12.43 13.66
C THR A 82 -26.59 -12.04 12.23
N LEU A 83 -26.15 -12.87 11.28
CA LEU A 83 -26.52 -12.76 9.87
C LEU A 83 -27.86 -13.47 9.61
N ARG A 84 -28.80 -12.77 8.98
CA ARG A 84 -30.02 -13.37 8.43
C ARG A 84 -30.10 -13.10 6.93
N VAL A 85 -29.99 -14.16 6.13
CA VAL A 85 -30.28 -14.08 4.68
C VAL A 85 -31.78 -13.96 4.50
N LEU A 86 -32.24 -12.79 4.05
CA LEU A 86 -33.66 -12.52 3.82
C LEU A 86 -34.13 -13.17 2.53
N HIS A 87 -33.29 -13.10 1.49
CA HIS A 87 -33.58 -13.65 0.18
C HIS A 87 -32.31 -13.72 -0.69
N ALA A 88 -32.22 -14.75 -1.53
CA ALA A 88 -31.18 -14.87 -2.54
C ALA A 88 -31.73 -15.71 -3.71
N ARG A 89 -31.78 -15.11 -4.90
CA ARG A 89 -32.28 -15.77 -6.10
C ARG A 89 -31.57 -15.30 -7.36
N THR A 90 -31.66 -16.13 -8.39
CA THR A 90 -31.25 -15.79 -9.74
C THR A 90 -32.45 -15.89 -10.68
N THR A 91 -32.72 -14.82 -11.44
CA THR A 91 -33.63 -14.88 -12.59
C THR A 91 -32.80 -15.16 -13.83
N MET A 92 -32.92 -16.36 -14.37
CA MET A 92 -32.23 -16.82 -15.58
C MET A 92 -32.69 -16.04 -16.81
N ARG A 93 -31.95 -16.14 -17.92
CA ARG A 93 -32.20 -15.42 -19.17
C ARG A 93 -33.56 -15.77 -19.79
N ASP A 94 -34.05 -17.00 -19.57
CA ASP A 94 -35.37 -17.44 -20.03
C ASP A 94 -36.54 -17.00 -19.12
N GLY A 95 -36.23 -16.30 -18.02
CA GLY A 95 -37.18 -15.83 -17.02
C GLY A 95 -37.43 -16.82 -15.87
N THR A 96 -36.81 -17.99 -15.88
CA THR A 96 -36.89 -18.95 -14.77
C THR A 96 -36.25 -18.35 -13.51
N VAL A 97 -36.96 -18.38 -12.39
CA VAL A 97 -36.43 -17.94 -11.09
C VAL A 97 -35.94 -19.14 -10.31
N VAL A 98 -34.69 -19.08 -9.88
CA VAL A 98 -34.02 -20.10 -9.06
C VAL A 98 -33.69 -19.49 -7.70
N GLU A 99 -34.40 -19.94 -6.67
CA GLU A 99 -34.07 -19.63 -5.27
C GLU A 99 -32.87 -20.48 -4.83
N ILE A 100 -31.99 -19.93 -3.98
CA ILE A 100 -30.94 -20.75 -3.38
C ILE A 100 -31.54 -21.79 -2.43
N ALA A 101 -30.89 -22.95 -2.33
CA ALA A 101 -31.27 -23.97 -1.36
C ALA A 101 -30.64 -23.66 0.01
N ALA A 102 -31.18 -24.24 1.08
CA ALA A 102 -30.64 -24.03 2.43
C ALA A 102 -29.17 -24.44 2.57
N ASN A 103 -28.73 -25.46 1.83
CA ASN A 103 -27.32 -25.90 1.80
C ASN A 103 -26.40 -25.02 0.94
N SER A 104 -26.93 -23.95 0.34
CA SER A 104 -26.14 -22.92 -0.37
C SER A 104 -25.68 -21.79 0.56
N VAL A 105 -26.08 -21.81 1.84
CA VAL A 105 -25.61 -20.86 2.86
C VAL A 105 -24.70 -21.63 3.79
N THR A 106 -23.40 -21.36 3.70
CA THR A 106 -22.37 -22.09 4.47
C THR A 106 -21.58 -21.12 5.31
N GLU A 107 -21.63 -21.30 6.63
CA GLU A 107 -20.76 -20.61 7.56
C GLU A 107 -19.39 -21.30 7.60
N THR A 108 -18.34 -20.50 7.49
CA THR A 108 -16.93 -20.93 7.51
C THR A 108 -16.11 -20.01 8.41
N THR A 109 -14.94 -20.51 8.82
CA THR A 109 -13.91 -19.66 9.42
C THR A 109 -13.13 -18.97 8.30
N PRO A 110 -12.94 -17.64 8.33
CA PRO A 110 -12.06 -16.95 7.40
C PRO A 110 -10.63 -17.49 7.45
N ASP A 111 -9.97 -17.57 6.30
CA ASP A 111 -8.59 -18.09 6.20
C ASP A 111 -7.60 -17.26 7.03
N GLU A 112 -7.81 -15.95 7.09
CA GLU A 112 -6.96 -14.98 7.79
C GLU A 112 -6.86 -15.24 9.30
N ILE A 113 -7.83 -15.94 9.88
CA ILE A 113 -7.91 -16.25 11.31
C ILE A 113 -7.85 -17.76 11.60
N ALA A 114 -7.63 -18.60 10.60
CA ALA A 114 -7.68 -20.06 10.75
C ALA A 114 -6.71 -20.60 11.81
N VAL A 115 -5.61 -19.88 12.06
CA VAL A 115 -4.57 -20.20 13.06
C VAL A 115 -4.76 -19.49 14.41
N ALA A 116 -5.84 -18.74 14.58
CA ALA A 116 -6.08 -17.87 15.73
C ALA A 116 -7.42 -18.21 16.43
N PRO A 117 -7.49 -19.31 17.21
CA PRO A 117 -8.72 -19.79 17.84
C PRO A 117 -9.39 -18.78 18.78
N ASP A 118 -8.64 -17.84 19.36
CA ASP A 118 -9.23 -16.78 20.20
C ASP A 118 -10.11 -15.80 19.41
N TYR A 119 -10.05 -15.81 18.08
CA TYR A 119 -10.92 -15.03 17.20
C TYR A 119 -11.96 -15.89 16.48
N ALA A 120 -12.21 -17.12 16.94
CA ALA A 120 -13.10 -18.06 16.27
C ALA A 120 -14.56 -17.56 16.14
N ASP A 121 -14.95 -16.53 16.89
CA ASP A 121 -16.26 -15.89 16.75
C ASP A 121 -16.37 -15.03 15.49
N LEU A 122 -15.26 -14.61 14.88
CA LEU A 122 -15.30 -14.04 13.54
C LEU A 122 -15.68 -15.13 12.54
N ARG A 123 -16.80 -14.91 11.86
CA ARG A 123 -17.38 -15.84 10.89
C ARG A 123 -17.46 -15.20 9.52
N GLU A 124 -17.41 -16.04 8.51
CA GLU A 124 -17.76 -15.70 7.14
C GLU A 124 -18.85 -16.65 6.67
N THR A 125 -19.93 -16.12 6.12
CA THR A 125 -20.96 -16.92 5.46
C THR A 125 -20.87 -16.75 3.96
N VAL A 126 -20.69 -17.85 3.25
CA VAL A 126 -20.75 -17.93 1.78
C VAL A 126 -22.19 -18.22 1.36
N ILE A 127 -22.75 -17.38 0.50
CA ILE A 127 -24.14 -17.48 0.01
C ILE A 127 -24.13 -17.83 -1.48
N THR A 128 -23.88 -19.09 -1.82
CA THR A 128 -23.73 -19.57 -3.20
C THR A 128 -25.01 -19.41 -4.01
N GLN A 129 -24.93 -18.55 -5.03
CA GLN A 129 -25.99 -18.28 -5.98
C GLN A 129 -26.09 -19.42 -7.00
N VAL A 130 -27.31 -19.94 -7.20
CA VAL A 130 -27.59 -21.04 -8.12
C VAL A 130 -28.28 -20.50 -9.37
N GLY A 131 -28.06 -21.14 -10.52
CA GLY A 131 -28.69 -20.73 -11.79
C GLY A 131 -28.03 -19.52 -12.46
N MET A 132 -26.80 -19.17 -12.05
CA MET A 132 -26.01 -18.11 -12.67
C MET A 132 -25.65 -18.46 -14.11
N GLU A 133 -26.00 -17.58 -15.05
CA GLU A 133 -25.63 -17.65 -16.46
C GLU A 133 -25.48 -16.24 -17.03
N THR A 134 -24.79 -16.10 -18.15
CA THR A 134 -24.72 -14.82 -18.86
C THR A 134 -26.12 -14.34 -19.26
N GLY A 135 -26.45 -13.10 -18.87
CA GLY A 135 -27.74 -12.46 -19.07
C GLY A 135 -28.74 -12.66 -17.92
N CYS A 136 -28.37 -13.39 -16.86
CA CYS A 136 -29.22 -13.53 -15.67
C CYS A 136 -29.23 -12.27 -14.81
N THR A 137 -30.21 -12.16 -13.92
CA THR A 137 -30.27 -11.17 -12.85
C THR A 137 -30.12 -11.85 -11.50
N ASN A 138 -29.09 -11.48 -10.73
CA ASN A 138 -28.90 -11.89 -9.35
C ASN A 138 -29.57 -10.88 -8.40
N ASP A 139 -30.26 -11.35 -7.35
CA ASP A 139 -30.92 -10.53 -6.31
C ASP A 139 -30.62 -11.13 -4.93
N LEU A 140 -29.74 -10.47 -4.17
CA LEU A 140 -29.34 -10.86 -2.83
C LEU A 140 -29.78 -9.82 -1.82
N SER A 141 -30.41 -10.27 -0.73
CA SER A 141 -30.72 -9.44 0.43
C SER A 141 -30.44 -10.18 1.74
N TYR A 142 -29.76 -9.51 2.67
CA TYR A 142 -29.48 -10.00 4.00
C TYR A 142 -29.52 -8.86 5.00
N GLU A 143 -29.55 -9.22 6.28
CA GLU A 143 -29.40 -8.29 7.39
C GLU A 143 -28.36 -8.78 8.39
N LEU A 144 -27.62 -7.84 8.97
CA LEU A 144 -26.69 -8.03 10.06
C LEU A 144 -27.30 -7.37 11.30
N ILE A 145 -27.74 -8.19 12.25
CA ILE A 145 -28.32 -7.74 13.51
C ILE A 145 -27.22 -7.74 14.57
N GLU A 146 -26.99 -6.61 15.23
CA GLU A 146 -26.01 -6.47 16.31
C GLU A 146 -26.73 -6.25 17.65
N GLN A 147 -26.23 -6.88 18.70
CA GLN A 147 -26.76 -6.75 20.05
C GLN A 147 -26.69 -5.28 20.55
N PRO A 148 -27.60 -4.88 21.46
CA PRO A 148 -27.60 -3.54 22.01
C PRO A 148 -26.27 -3.11 22.64
N SER A 149 -25.82 -1.91 22.28
CA SER A 149 -24.60 -1.29 22.80
C SER A 149 -24.83 0.16 23.19
N ASN A 150 -24.18 0.60 24.28
CA ASN A 150 -24.17 2.00 24.69
C ASN A 150 -23.16 2.85 23.89
N LYS A 151 -22.36 2.23 23.02
CA LYS A 151 -21.41 2.95 22.17
C LYS A 151 -22.17 3.73 21.09
N PRO A 152 -21.63 4.89 20.64
CA PRO A 152 -22.16 5.56 19.46
C PRO A 152 -22.21 4.65 18.23
N TYR A 153 -23.04 4.99 17.26
CA TYR A 153 -23.16 4.26 16.01
C TYR A 153 -22.53 5.05 14.87
N TRP A 154 -21.64 4.41 14.12
CA TRP A 154 -20.94 5.02 13.00
C TRP A 154 -20.77 4.02 11.87
N GLY A 155 -20.51 4.52 10.67
CA GLY A 155 -20.27 3.70 9.50
C GLY A 155 -19.53 4.47 8.41
N GLU A 156 -18.84 3.71 7.57
CA GLU A 156 -18.21 4.20 6.34
C GLU A 156 -18.60 3.24 5.21
N ILE A 157 -19.21 3.77 4.15
CA ILE A 157 -19.74 2.95 3.05
C ILE A 157 -19.31 3.53 1.71
N PRO A 158 -18.74 2.72 0.81
CA PRO A 158 -18.42 3.18 -0.53
C PRO A 158 -19.70 3.52 -1.30
N VAL A 159 -19.67 4.66 -1.99
CA VAL A 159 -20.75 5.09 -2.89
C VAL A 159 -20.68 4.31 -4.19
N HIS A 160 -19.47 4.19 -4.75
CA HIS A 160 -19.18 3.39 -5.94
C HIS A 160 -18.89 1.94 -5.58
N LEU A 161 -19.14 1.02 -6.51
CA LEU A 161 -18.91 -0.42 -6.35
C LEU A 161 -18.03 -0.95 -7.49
N SER A 162 -17.69 -2.24 -7.42
CA SER A 162 -16.88 -2.93 -8.45
C SER A 162 -17.54 -2.98 -9.83
N TYR A 163 -18.86 -2.76 -9.90
CA TYR A 163 -19.63 -2.69 -11.15
C TYR A 163 -20.41 -1.37 -11.20
N PRO A 164 -20.76 -0.89 -12.41
CA PRO A 164 -21.56 0.32 -12.54
C PRO A 164 -22.90 0.16 -11.82
N VAL A 165 -23.36 1.23 -11.17
CA VAL A 165 -24.57 1.21 -10.33
C VAL A 165 -25.62 2.17 -10.88
N ALA A 166 -26.73 1.64 -11.37
CA ALA A 166 -27.83 2.45 -11.89
C ALA A 166 -28.57 3.21 -10.78
N SER A 167 -28.80 2.57 -9.62
CA SER A 167 -29.41 3.20 -8.46
C SER A 167 -28.74 2.77 -7.15
N ARG A 168 -28.24 3.74 -6.39
CA ARG A 168 -27.61 3.55 -5.09
C ARG A 168 -28.38 4.32 -4.04
N ILE A 169 -28.89 3.64 -3.02
CA ILE A 169 -29.59 4.28 -1.90
C ILE A 169 -28.96 3.84 -0.58
N VAL A 170 -28.62 4.81 0.28
CA VAL A 170 -28.20 4.55 1.66
C VAL A 170 -29.17 5.25 2.59
N THR A 171 -29.72 4.54 3.56
CA THR A 171 -30.61 5.09 4.58
C THR A 171 -29.97 4.92 5.95
N VAL A 172 -29.95 5.98 6.75
CA VAL A 172 -29.52 5.95 8.14
C VAL A 172 -30.70 6.38 9.01
N GLU A 173 -31.17 5.49 9.87
CA GLU A 173 -32.24 5.71 10.83
C GLU A 173 -31.65 5.77 12.25
N VAL A 174 -31.94 6.86 12.97
CA VAL A 174 -31.50 7.05 14.36
C VAL A 174 -32.70 7.39 15.25
N PRO A 175 -32.68 7.08 16.56
CA PRO A 175 -33.80 7.38 17.44
C PRO A 175 -34.08 8.90 17.53
N PRO A 176 -35.33 9.31 17.81
CA PRO A 176 -35.65 10.72 18.03
C PRO A 176 -34.74 11.38 19.07
N GLY A 177 -34.17 12.54 18.73
CA GLY A 177 -33.28 13.30 19.61
C GLY A 177 -31.81 12.88 19.57
N VAL A 178 -31.46 11.81 18.86
CA VAL A 178 -30.07 11.45 18.57
C VAL A 178 -29.59 12.25 17.36
N ALA A 179 -28.48 12.97 17.51
CA ALA A 179 -27.88 13.72 16.42
C ALA A 179 -27.14 12.77 15.46
N LEU A 180 -27.32 12.97 14.16
CA LEU A 180 -26.58 12.27 13.11
C LEU A 180 -25.67 13.26 12.39
N SER A 181 -24.36 13.06 12.51
CA SER A 181 -23.35 13.73 11.69
C SER A 181 -23.02 12.86 10.49
N TRP A 182 -22.77 13.46 9.33
CA TRP A 182 -22.42 12.73 8.11
C TRP A 182 -21.66 13.60 7.10
N LYS A 183 -20.94 12.95 6.20
CA LYS A 183 -20.21 13.57 5.09
C LYS A 183 -20.08 12.61 3.91
N CYS A 184 -20.36 13.08 2.69
CA CYS A 184 -19.94 12.42 1.45
C CYS A 184 -18.52 12.91 1.14
N LEU A 185 -17.56 11.99 1.12
CA LEU A 185 -16.18 12.25 0.71
C LEU A 185 -16.04 11.87 -0.77
N GLY A 186 -15.40 12.72 -1.58
CA GLY A 186 -15.22 12.47 -3.02
C GLY A 186 -16.50 12.57 -3.87
N CYS A 187 -17.63 12.99 -3.27
CA CYS A 187 -18.93 13.10 -3.91
C CYS A 187 -19.77 14.22 -3.30
N GLU A 188 -20.73 14.73 -4.06
CA GLU A 188 -21.80 15.57 -3.54
C GLU A 188 -23.10 14.77 -3.44
N VAL A 189 -23.90 15.05 -2.43
CA VAL A 189 -25.24 14.48 -2.26
C VAL A 189 -26.10 15.45 -1.46
N THR A 190 -27.36 15.60 -1.86
CA THR A 190 -28.37 16.27 -1.05
C THR A 190 -29.29 15.22 -0.46
N PRO A 191 -29.22 14.93 0.85
CA PRO A 191 -30.08 13.92 1.43
C PRO A 191 -31.52 14.40 1.55
N ALA A 192 -32.45 13.45 1.51
CA ALA A 192 -33.82 13.65 1.95
C ALA A 192 -33.96 13.18 3.40
N THR A 193 -34.67 13.96 4.23
CA THR A 193 -35.01 13.55 5.60
C THR A 193 -36.48 13.18 5.64
N ARG A 194 -36.81 12.04 6.24
CA ARG A 194 -38.18 11.57 6.44
C ARG A 194 -38.29 10.96 7.84
N ASP A 195 -39.13 11.54 8.69
CA ASP A 195 -39.27 11.11 10.09
C ASP A 195 -37.90 11.09 10.80
N ASN A 196 -37.39 9.90 11.11
CA ASN A 196 -36.11 9.66 11.77
C ASN A 196 -35.01 9.15 10.80
N GLU A 197 -35.31 9.15 9.51
CA GLU A 197 -34.44 8.63 8.46
C GLU A 197 -33.74 9.77 7.70
N THR A 198 -32.46 9.59 7.43
CA THR A 198 -31.71 10.36 6.45
C THR A 198 -31.38 9.47 5.26
N ILE A 199 -31.84 9.85 4.07
CA ILE A 199 -31.77 9.06 2.84
C ILE A 199 -30.83 9.75 1.86
N PHE A 200 -29.80 9.03 1.45
CA PHE A 200 -28.83 9.43 0.44
C PHE A 200 -29.07 8.61 -0.83
N ALA A 201 -29.14 9.27 -1.98
CA ALA A 201 -29.41 8.61 -3.25
C ALA A 201 -28.48 9.11 -4.35
N TRP A 202 -27.97 8.18 -5.14
CA TRP A 202 -27.17 8.42 -6.32
C TRP A 202 -27.70 7.56 -7.48
N ALA A 203 -27.43 8.00 -8.70
CA ALA A 203 -27.78 7.30 -9.93
C ALA A 203 -26.59 7.32 -10.90
N ASP A 204 -26.57 6.34 -11.80
CA ASP A 204 -25.60 6.25 -12.91
C ASP A 204 -24.13 6.37 -12.45
N LEU A 205 -23.77 5.65 -11.38
CA LEU A 205 -22.41 5.64 -10.85
C LEU A 205 -21.51 4.72 -11.68
N PRO A 206 -20.31 5.17 -12.08
CA PRO A 206 -19.34 4.31 -12.75
C PRO A 206 -18.76 3.26 -11.78
N ALA A 207 -18.30 2.14 -12.36
CA ALA A 207 -17.54 1.12 -11.64
C ALA A 207 -16.20 1.68 -11.13
N ILE A 208 -15.69 1.08 -10.06
CA ILE A 208 -14.30 1.23 -9.63
C ILE A 208 -13.64 -0.13 -9.63
N ASP A 209 -12.58 -0.26 -10.42
CA ASP A 209 -11.79 -1.48 -10.48
C ASP A 209 -10.90 -1.60 -9.22
N PRO A 210 -11.10 -2.62 -8.36
CA PRO A 210 -10.24 -2.85 -7.21
C PRO A 210 -8.79 -3.11 -7.59
N ASP A 211 -8.51 -3.66 -8.78
CA ASP A 211 -7.14 -3.92 -9.25
C ASP A 211 -6.40 -2.63 -9.62
N HIS A 212 -7.13 -1.52 -9.80
CA HIS A 212 -6.55 -0.21 -10.02
C HIS A 212 -6.10 0.47 -8.72
N ALA A 213 -6.47 -0.06 -7.55
CA ALA A 213 -5.97 0.38 -6.26
C ALA A 213 -4.50 -0.05 -6.07
N THR A 214 -3.64 0.89 -5.67
CA THR A 214 -2.29 0.51 -5.21
C THR A 214 -2.44 -0.10 -3.82
N SER A 215 -2.16 -1.40 -3.68
CA SER A 215 -2.15 -2.15 -2.40
C SER A 215 -3.51 -2.57 -1.83
N GLY A 216 -4.55 -2.75 -2.65
CA GLY A 216 -5.90 -3.13 -2.17
C GLY A 216 -6.62 -2.02 -1.38
N LEU A 217 -6.07 -0.81 -1.42
CA LEU A 217 -6.62 0.37 -0.77
C LEU A 217 -7.37 1.22 -1.80
N LEU A 218 -8.69 1.33 -1.64
CA LEU A 218 -9.56 2.19 -2.44
C LEU A 218 -9.39 3.68 -2.04
N LEU A 219 -8.16 4.20 -2.16
CA LEU A 219 -7.82 5.59 -1.83
C LEU A 219 -8.48 6.55 -2.80
N GLY A 220 -9.10 7.60 -2.27
CA GLY A 220 -9.81 8.58 -3.07
C GLY A 220 -11.18 8.10 -3.56
N VAL A 221 -11.63 6.90 -3.18
CA VAL A 221 -12.95 6.39 -3.58
C VAL A 221 -14.07 7.12 -2.85
N PRO A 222 -15.10 7.59 -3.59
CA PRO A 222 -16.19 8.30 -2.95
C PRO A 222 -16.97 7.42 -1.98
N ARG A 223 -17.29 7.98 -0.82
CA ARG A 223 -17.91 7.24 0.29
C ARG A 223 -18.72 8.14 1.20
N LEU A 224 -19.73 7.56 1.82
CA LEU A 224 -20.50 8.19 2.88
C LEU A 224 -19.94 7.75 4.24
N VAL A 225 -19.63 8.73 5.08
CA VAL A 225 -19.29 8.53 6.49
C VAL A 225 -20.42 9.12 7.32
N PHE A 226 -20.84 8.41 8.36
CA PHE A 226 -21.82 8.91 9.33
C PHE A 226 -21.46 8.51 10.76
N SER A 227 -21.96 9.27 11.74
CA SER A 227 -21.77 8.99 13.15
C SER A 227 -22.82 9.65 14.05
N THR A 228 -23.17 8.98 15.14
CA THR A 228 -23.92 9.53 16.27
C THR A 228 -23.03 9.92 17.46
N ALA A 229 -21.71 9.81 17.33
CA ALA A 229 -20.79 10.22 18.39
C ALA A 229 -20.78 11.74 18.56
N ALA A 230 -20.66 12.21 19.80
CA ALA A 230 -20.68 13.62 20.10
C ALA A 230 -19.39 14.34 19.66
N SER A 231 -18.23 13.71 19.89
CA SER A 231 -16.95 14.28 19.51
C SER A 231 -15.87 13.21 19.33
N TRP A 232 -14.78 13.57 18.66
CA TRP A 232 -13.56 12.75 18.61
C TRP A 232 -12.89 12.58 19.98
N SER A 233 -13.05 13.56 20.88
CA SER A 233 -12.45 13.50 22.22
C SER A 233 -13.09 12.39 23.04
N ASP A 234 -14.42 12.31 23.04
CA ASP A 234 -15.14 11.29 23.82
C ASP A 234 -14.76 9.87 23.36
N LEU A 235 -14.66 9.67 22.04
CA LEU A 235 -14.20 8.40 21.47
C LEU A 235 -12.75 8.09 21.85
N ALA A 236 -11.86 9.10 21.78
CA ALA A 236 -10.46 8.93 22.12
C ALA A 236 -10.26 8.59 23.61
N ASP A 237 -10.98 9.28 24.50
CA ASP A 237 -10.90 9.10 25.95
C ASP A 237 -11.36 7.69 26.36
N GLU A 238 -12.47 7.19 25.80
CA GLU A 238 -12.97 5.84 26.03
C GLU A 238 -11.95 4.78 25.58
N LEU A 239 -11.49 4.87 24.32
CA LEU A 239 -10.50 3.93 23.77
C LEU A 239 -9.16 3.97 24.51
N PHE A 240 -8.71 5.15 24.94
CA PHE A 240 -7.47 5.29 25.68
C PHE A 240 -7.56 4.67 27.07
N ALA A 241 -8.70 4.83 27.75
CA ALA A 241 -8.94 4.19 29.03
C ALA A 241 -8.89 2.66 28.90
N ASP A 242 -9.57 2.10 27.89
CA ASP A 242 -9.56 0.67 27.60
C ASP A 242 -8.14 0.17 27.27
N PHE A 243 -7.44 0.88 26.39
CA PHE A 243 -6.06 0.56 26.03
C PHE A 243 -5.13 0.54 27.25
N LYS A 244 -5.20 1.57 28.11
CA LYS A 244 -4.36 1.66 29.32
C LYS A 244 -4.65 0.54 30.30
N ASN A 245 -5.91 0.13 30.43
CA ASN A 245 -6.29 -0.98 31.28
C ASN A 245 -5.71 -2.31 30.75
N MET A 246 -5.81 -2.55 29.44
CA MET A 246 -5.30 -3.76 28.81
C MET A 246 -3.76 -3.81 28.73
N ALA A 247 -3.09 -2.65 28.73
CA ALA A 247 -1.63 -2.53 28.70
C ALA A 247 -0.96 -2.63 30.08
N GLN A 248 -1.71 -2.83 31.17
CA GLN A 248 -1.10 -2.96 32.51
C GLN A 248 -0.17 -4.18 32.57
N PRO A 249 1.11 -3.99 32.94
CA PRO A 249 2.08 -5.08 32.93
C PRO A 249 1.90 -6.03 34.12
N THR A 250 1.73 -7.30 33.80
CA THR A 250 1.75 -8.39 34.77
C THR A 250 3.18 -8.87 35.03
N GLU A 251 3.37 -9.80 35.98
CA GLU A 251 4.70 -10.35 36.25
C GLU A 251 5.29 -11.09 35.04
N LEU A 252 4.44 -11.76 34.24
CA LEU A 252 4.88 -12.42 33.00
C LEU A 252 5.44 -11.42 31.99
N VAL A 253 4.73 -10.30 31.78
CA VAL A 253 5.16 -9.25 30.86
C VAL A 253 6.45 -8.57 31.35
N ARG A 254 6.57 -8.31 32.66
CA ARG A 254 7.79 -7.75 33.27
C ARG A 254 8.99 -8.67 33.10
N ALA A 255 8.84 -9.97 33.36
CA ALA A 255 9.89 -10.96 33.18
C ALA A 255 10.35 -11.01 31.72
N ARG A 256 9.42 -11.03 30.77
CA ARG A 256 9.75 -11.02 29.34
C ARG A 256 10.46 -9.75 28.91
N ALA A 257 10.00 -8.58 29.35
CA ALA A 257 10.67 -7.31 29.06
C ALA A 257 12.11 -7.31 29.59
N SER A 258 12.33 -7.77 30.82
CA SER A 258 13.68 -7.87 31.42
C SER A 258 14.58 -8.84 30.66
N GLU A 259 14.06 -9.96 30.18
CA GLU A 259 14.82 -10.95 29.41
C GLU A 259 15.29 -10.37 28.07
N LEU A 260 14.38 -9.73 27.35
CA LEU A 260 14.64 -9.15 26.02
C LEU A 260 15.59 -7.96 26.07
N THR A 261 15.62 -7.24 27.19
CA THR A 261 16.43 -6.01 27.35
C THR A 261 17.72 -6.20 28.14
N LYS A 262 18.04 -7.43 28.58
CA LYS A 262 19.17 -7.73 29.48
C LYS A 262 20.54 -7.23 28.99
N HIS A 263 20.73 -7.17 27.68
CA HIS A 263 22.00 -6.75 27.03
C HIS A 263 21.92 -5.36 26.38
N SER A 264 20.79 -4.67 26.52
CA SER A 264 20.53 -3.40 25.86
C SER A 264 21.06 -2.22 26.68
N ALA A 265 22.14 -1.60 26.22
CA ALA A 265 22.79 -0.50 26.94
C ALA A 265 22.00 0.83 26.94
N THR A 266 21.19 1.10 25.91
CA THR A 266 20.51 2.40 25.70
C THR A 266 18.98 2.21 25.67
N GLN A 267 18.22 3.30 25.84
CA GLN A 267 16.76 3.26 25.62
C GLN A 267 16.42 2.83 24.18
N THR A 268 17.18 3.29 23.19
CA THR A 268 17.04 2.90 21.78
C THR A 268 17.22 1.39 21.58
N HIS A 269 18.27 0.77 22.14
CA HIS A 269 18.48 -0.67 22.07
C HIS A 269 17.34 -1.45 22.74
N ARG A 270 16.79 -0.95 23.85
CA ARG A 270 15.64 -1.58 24.53
C ARG A 270 14.39 -1.51 23.66
N LEU A 271 14.08 -0.32 23.13
CA LEU A 271 12.95 -0.12 22.23
C LEU A 271 13.06 -1.04 21.01
N ALA A 272 14.21 -1.07 20.34
CA ALA A 272 14.42 -1.87 19.14
C ALA A 272 14.25 -3.38 19.40
N ALA A 273 14.79 -3.88 20.52
CA ALA A 273 14.66 -5.29 20.90
C ALA A 273 13.21 -5.70 21.20
N LEU A 274 12.48 -4.88 21.97
CA LEU A 274 11.08 -5.13 22.30
C LEU A 274 10.16 -5.01 21.09
N TRP A 275 10.41 -4.02 20.25
CA TRP A 275 9.65 -3.80 19.03
C TRP A 275 9.81 -4.94 18.04
N ARG A 276 11.05 -5.37 17.78
CA ARG A 276 11.33 -6.55 16.95
C ARG A 276 10.65 -7.80 17.50
N PHE A 277 10.73 -8.05 18.80
CA PHE A 277 10.06 -9.19 19.41
C PHE A 277 8.55 -9.18 19.09
N VAL A 278 7.88 -8.03 19.30
CA VAL A 278 6.45 -7.94 19.00
C VAL A 278 6.16 -8.14 17.52
N VAL A 279 6.94 -7.53 16.62
CA VAL A 279 6.66 -7.63 15.18
C VAL A 279 6.95 -9.03 14.63
N ASN A 280 8.14 -9.58 14.92
CA ASN A 280 8.66 -10.77 14.24
C ASN A 280 8.33 -12.09 14.95
N ASP A 281 8.22 -12.09 16.29
CA ASP A 281 8.03 -13.33 17.05
C ASP A 281 6.55 -13.62 17.33
N LEU A 282 5.65 -12.66 17.04
CA LEU A 282 4.20 -12.83 17.18
C LEU A 282 3.50 -12.71 15.83
N ALA A 283 2.63 -13.68 15.51
CA ALA A 283 1.85 -13.63 14.28
C ALA A 283 0.87 -12.44 14.30
N THR A 284 0.85 -11.67 13.21
CA THR A 284 -0.11 -10.59 13.01
C THR A 284 -1.37 -11.17 12.37
N ILE A 285 -2.52 -10.98 13.03
CA ILE A 285 -3.83 -11.28 12.44
C ILE A 285 -4.35 -10.01 11.78
N THR A 286 -4.41 -10.01 10.45
CA THR A 286 -4.86 -8.86 9.66
C THR A 286 -6.36 -8.96 9.44
N TRP A 287 -7.11 -8.16 10.20
CA TRP A 287 -8.57 -8.10 10.14
C TRP A 287 -9.05 -6.68 10.51
N PRO A 288 -10.18 -6.18 9.97
CA PRO A 288 -10.71 -4.87 10.35
C PRO A 288 -10.89 -4.69 11.86
N LEU A 289 -10.39 -3.57 12.39
CA LEU A 289 -10.50 -3.25 13.84
C LEU A 289 -11.96 -3.06 14.30
N GLU A 290 -12.82 -2.65 13.36
CA GLU A 290 -14.25 -2.46 13.59
C GLU A 290 -14.95 -3.76 14.02
N ASP A 291 -14.53 -4.91 13.49
CA ASP A 291 -15.13 -6.22 13.83
C ASP A 291 -14.71 -6.73 15.21
N PHE A 292 -13.66 -6.13 15.80
CA PHE A 292 -13.28 -6.32 17.20
C PHE A 292 -13.85 -5.22 18.11
N GLY A 293 -14.69 -4.33 17.58
CA GLY A 293 -15.26 -3.21 18.34
C GLY A 293 -14.21 -2.22 18.87
N PHE A 294 -13.04 -2.17 18.24
CA PHE A 294 -11.84 -1.44 18.72
C PHE A 294 -11.41 -1.84 20.15
N ALA A 295 -11.74 -3.04 20.61
CA ALA A 295 -11.41 -3.54 21.94
C ALA A 295 -10.20 -4.49 21.86
N PRO A 296 -9.07 -4.19 22.53
CA PRO A 296 -7.95 -5.11 22.59
C PRO A 296 -8.07 -6.13 23.72
N SER A 297 -7.35 -7.23 23.55
CA SER A 297 -6.97 -8.22 24.56
C SER A 297 -5.89 -7.66 25.49
N SER A 298 -5.77 -8.24 26.70
CA SER A 298 -4.72 -7.85 27.65
C SER A 298 -3.30 -8.20 27.14
N ALA A 299 -2.30 -7.41 27.55
CA ALA A 299 -0.90 -7.67 27.19
C ALA A 299 -0.44 -9.09 27.56
N GLU A 300 -0.87 -9.62 28.71
CA GLU A 300 -0.56 -10.99 29.12
C GLU A 300 -1.18 -12.03 28.17
N SER A 301 -2.43 -11.85 27.77
CA SER A 301 -3.13 -12.75 26.85
C SER A 301 -2.42 -12.81 25.49
N VAL A 302 -2.09 -11.64 24.93
CA VAL A 302 -1.38 -11.52 23.64
C VAL A 302 0.00 -12.18 23.72
N LEU A 303 0.75 -11.94 24.80
CA LEU A 303 2.05 -12.58 25.02
C LEU A 303 1.93 -14.11 25.12
N THR A 304 0.93 -14.60 25.85
CA THR A 304 0.73 -16.04 26.11
C THR A 304 0.41 -16.81 24.83
N ARG A 305 -0.46 -16.27 23.96
CA ARG A 305 -0.85 -16.94 22.71
C ARG A 305 0.08 -16.67 21.52
N SER A 306 0.94 -15.65 21.62
CA SER A 306 1.92 -15.27 20.60
C SER A 306 1.32 -14.86 19.23
N TYR A 307 0.11 -14.32 19.24
CA TYR A 307 -0.51 -13.68 18.08
C TYR A 307 -1.49 -12.57 18.50
N GLY A 308 -1.77 -11.64 17.60
CA GLY A 308 -2.63 -10.50 17.85
C GLY A 308 -2.98 -9.73 16.58
N HIS A 309 -4.13 -9.07 16.55
CA HIS A 309 -4.36 -8.00 15.57
C HIS A 309 -3.54 -6.74 15.93
N ALA A 310 -3.58 -5.70 15.10
CA ALA A 310 -2.71 -4.52 15.27
C ALA A 310 -2.86 -3.85 16.65
N LEU A 311 -4.09 -3.68 17.15
CA LEU A 311 -4.35 -3.06 18.46
C LEU A 311 -3.88 -3.94 19.64
N ASP A 312 -4.04 -5.26 19.54
CA ASP A 312 -3.52 -6.22 20.53
C ASP A 312 -2.00 -6.19 20.63
N LYS A 313 -1.32 -6.20 19.48
CA LYS A 313 0.14 -6.09 19.44
C LYS A 313 0.60 -4.72 19.95
N ALA A 314 -0.16 -3.64 19.70
CA ALA A 314 0.12 -2.31 20.27
C ALA A 314 0.01 -2.30 21.81
N VAL A 315 -1.01 -2.97 22.38
CA VAL A 315 -1.17 -3.13 23.84
C VAL A 315 0.04 -3.85 24.45
N LEU A 316 0.44 -4.99 23.87
CA LEU A 316 1.62 -5.73 24.34
C LEU A 316 2.90 -4.88 24.23
N LEU A 317 3.13 -4.25 23.08
CA LEU A 317 4.31 -3.41 22.87
C LEU A 317 4.37 -2.27 23.87
N SER A 318 3.26 -1.56 24.10
CA SER A 318 3.20 -0.48 25.09
C SER A 318 3.48 -0.98 26.51
N SER A 319 2.98 -2.17 26.87
CA SER A 319 3.22 -2.77 28.19
C SER A 319 4.70 -3.14 28.39
N LEU A 320 5.33 -3.73 27.38
CA LEU A 320 6.76 -4.07 27.37
C LEU A 320 7.64 -2.81 27.44
N LEU A 321 7.33 -1.78 26.66
CA LEU A 321 8.04 -0.50 26.66
C LEU A 321 7.97 0.16 28.03
N HIS A 322 6.79 0.20 28.65
CA HIS A 322 6.62 0.74 29.99
C HIS A 322 7.48 -0.02 31.02
N CYS A 323 7.57 -1.35 30.92
CA CYS A 323 8.48 -2.14 31.77
C CYS A 323 9.96 -1.80 31.58
N ALA A 324 10.35 -1.34 30.39
CA ALA A 324 11.71 -0.88 30.07
C ALA A 324 11.96 0.61 30.38
N GLY A 325 10.99 1.27 31.03
CA GLY A 325 11.06 2.69 31.39
C GLY A 325 10.85 3.63 30.19
N ILE A 326 10.13 3.19 29.17
CA ILE A 326 9.81 3.95 27.96
C ILE A 326 8.30 4.18 27.95
N GLU A 327 7.89 5.44 28.05
CA GLU A 327 6.48 5.80 27.98
C GLU A 327 5.99 5.77 26.53
N SER A 328 4.81 5.20 26.31
CA SER A 328 4.17 5.17 25.00
C SER A 328 2.66 5.28 25.08
N HIS A 329 2.04 5.68 23.96
CA HIS A 329 0.59 5.74 23.83
C HIS A 329 0.12 5.51 22.40
N PRO A 330 -1.12 5.00 22.20
CA PRO A 330 -1.61 4.63 20.89
C PRO A 330 -2.12 5.82 20.09
N VAL A 331 -1.97 5.69 18.77
CA VAL A 331 -2.48 6.59 17.74
C VAL A 331 -3.20 5.74 16.71
N LEU A 332 -4.42 6.13 16.36
CA LEU A 332 -5.15 5.51 15.26
C LEU A 332 -4.92 6.33 13.98
N VAL A 333 -4.78 5.66 12.84
CA VAL A 333 -4.42 6.30 11.56
C VAL A 333 -5.45 5.98 10.49
N SER A 334 -5.79 6.98 9.68
CA SER A 334 -6.66 6.80 8.52
C SER A 334 -5.93 6.04 7.42
N ARG A 335 -6.67 5.31 6.60
CA ARG A 335 -6.08 4.70 5.39
C ARG A 335 -6.04 5.67 4.21
N ASP A 336 -6.90 6.68 4.21
CA ASP A 336 -7.10 7.61 3.10
C ASP A 336 -6.83 9.06 3.53
N ARG A 337 -6.42 9.89 2.56
CA ARG A 337 -6.31 11.35 2.66
C ARG A 337 -7.68 12.02 2.73
N LEU A 338 -8.69 11.44 2.08
CA LEU A 338 -10.07 11.87 2.26
C LEU A 338 -10.48 11.51 3.68
N PHE A 339 -10.92 12.50 4.47
CA PHE A 339 -11.31 12.28 5.86
C PHE A 339 -12.35 13.30 6.28
N ALA A 340 -13.46 12.84 6.85
CA ALA A 340 -14.53 13.67 7.36
C ALA A 340 -14.20 14.08 8.80
N ARG A 341 -13.39 15.14 8.94
CA ARG A 341 -12.94 15.67 10.24
C ARG A 341 -14.09 16.04 11.15
N GLU A 342 -15.17 16.53 10.58
CA GLU A 342 -16.40 16.94 11.25
C GLU A 342 -17.30 15.77 11.68
N VAL A 343 -17.00 14.54 11.25
CA VAL A 343 -17.78 13.34 11.56
C VAL A 343 -16.93 12.39 12.44
N PRO A 344 -17.18 12.33 13.76
CA PRO A 344 -16.44 11.45 14.66
C PRO A 344 -16.79 9.97 14.46
N ALA A 345 -16.17 9.32 13.47
CA ALA A 345 -16.42 7.93 13.09
C ALA A 345 -15.12 7.12 13.09
N LEU A 346 -15.00 6.15 13.99
CA LEU A 346 -13.80 5.31 14.10
C LEU A 346 -13.58 4.44 12.85
N SER A 347 -14.62 4.14 12.06
CA SER A 347 -14.49 3.41 10.79
C SER A 347 -13.54 4.07 9.79
N GLN A 348 -13.27 5.38 9.93
CA GLN A 348 -12.29 6.10 9.10
C GLN A 348 -10.83 5.79 9.47
N LEU A 349 -10.59 5.22 10.67
CA LEU A 349 -9.29 4.94 11.24
C LEU A 349 -9.10 3.43 11.32
N ARG A 350 -8.13 2.88 10.61
CA ARG A 350 -8.03 1.41 10.46
C ARG A 350 -6.62 0.85 10.66
N ASP A 351 -5.66 1.72 10.96
CA ASP A 351 -4.32 1.32 11.34
C ASP A 351 -3.98 1.85 12.75
N VAL A 352 -3.06 1.18 13.44
CA VAL A 352 -2.69 1.44 14.84
C VAL A 352 -1.20 1.65 14.93
N TRP A 353 -0.81 2.71 15.62
CA TRP A 353 0.58 3.07 15.88
C TRP A 353 0.77 3.39 17.35
N LEU A 354 2.01 3.40 17.82
CA LEU A 354 2.39 3.93 19.12
C LEU A 354 3.30 5.13 18.95
N ILE A 355 3.13 6.17 19.75
CA ILE A 355 4.16 7.19 19.99
C ILE A 355 4.90 6.77 21.26
N ALA A 356 6.20 6.54 21.17
CA ALA A 356 7.08 6.26 22.30
C ALA A 356 8.05 7.42 22.53
N GLN A 357 8.36 7.73 23.79
CA GLN A 357 9.30 8.77 24.16
C GLN A 357 10.68 8.18 24.44
N ILE A 358 11.68 8.55 23.64
CA ILE A 358 13.09 8.19 23.83
C ILE A 358 13.89 9.46 24.02
N ASP A 359 14.49 9.62 25.19
CA ASP A 359 15.13 10.88 25.61
C ASP A 359 14.20 12.09 25.32
N ASP A 360 14.67 13.08 24.56
CA ASP A 360 13.90 14.26 24.17
C ASP A 360 13.14 14.10 22.83
N ARG A 361 12.99 12.88 22.31
CA ARG A 361 12.42 12.60 20.98
C ARG A 361 11.22 11.65 21.03
N GLN A 362 10.23 11.93 20.19
CA GLN A 362 9.13 11.01 19.93
C GLN A 362 9.50 10.06 18.79
N VAL A 363 9.20 8.78 18.96
CA VAL A 363 9.40 7.73 17.95
C VAL A 363 8.06 7.05 17.69
N TRP A 364 7.67 6.95 16.43
CA TRP A 364 6.40 6.34 16.01
C TRP A 364 6.61 4.86 15.68
N LEU A 365 5.85 3.93 16.26
CA LEU A 365 6.07 2.49 16.12
C LEU A 365 4.82 1.83 15.52
N SER A 366 4.98 1.10 14.41
CA SER A 366 3.95 0.17 13.94
C SER A 366 4.03 -1.13 14.74
N PRO A 367 2.95 -1.64 15.32
CA PRO A 367 2.97 -2.91 16.06
C PRO A 367 3.04 -4.14 15.14
N THR A 368 2.89 -3.97 13.82
CA THR A 368 2.74 -5.06 12.85
C THR A 368 3.88 -5.14 11.84
N GLU A 369 4.68 -4.08 11.68
CA GLU A 369 5.79 -4.04 10.72
C GLU A 369 7.00 -3.29 11.28
N LEU A 370 8.20 -3.79 10.99
CA LEU A 370 9.45 -3.07 11.21
C LEU A 370 9.70 -2.16 9.99
N LEU A 371 9.34 -0.89 10.15
CA LEU A 371 9.54 0.10 9.10
C LEU A 371 10.94 0.74 9.19
N PRO A 372 11.67 0.84 8.07
CA PRO A 372 12.92 1.58 8.03
C PRO A 372 12.68 3.10 8.15
N GLY A 373 13.63 3.80 8.79
CA GLY A 373 13.73 5.25 8.81
C GLY A 373 13.03 5.97 9.96
N ASP A 374 12.81 7.27 9.81
CA ASP A 374 11.92 8.06 10.68
C ASP A 374 10.48 7.76 10.29
N ARG A 375 9.79 7.06 11.19
CA ARG A 375 8.61 6.26 10.81
C ARG A 375 7.35 7.08 10.67
N ARG A 376 7.38 8.34 11.12
CA ARG A 376 6.31 9.31 10.97
C ARG A 376 6.06 9.66 9.50
N ASP A 377 7.08 9.61 8.66
CA ASP A 377 6.98 9.99 7.25
C ASP A 377 6.15 8.99 6.43
N HIS A 378 6.10 7.72 6.85
CA HIS A 378 5.19 6.70 6.27
C HIS A 378 3.71 7.02 6.53
N LEU A 379 3.43 7.98 7.41
CA LEU A 379 2.08 8.47 7.70
C LEU A 379 1.79 9.83 7.06
N SER A 380 2.75 10.41 6.32
CA SER A 380 2.56 11.70 5.62
C SER A 380 1.35 11.67 4.69
N GLY A 381 0.49 12.69 4.79
CA GLY A 381 -0.77 12.79 4.04
C GLY A 381 -1.94 11.97 4.62
N LEU A 382 -1.75 11.27 5.75
CA LEU A 382 -2.80 10.55 6.46
C LEU A 382 -3.24 11.31 7.73
N TRP A 383 -4.45 11.01 8.19
CA TRP A 383 -5.03 11.59 9.39
C TRP A 383 -4.74 10.72 10.60
N THR A 384 -4.44 11.35 11.74
CA THR A 384 -4.11 10.62 12.96
C THR A 384 -4.93 11.09 14.15
N LEU A 385 -5.42 10.15 14.96
CA LEU A 385 -6.09 10.38 16.23
C LEU A 385 -5.19 9.90 17.37
N ASP A 386 -4.52 10.84 18.05
CA ASP A 386 -3.77 10.55 19.28
C ASP A 386 -4.76 10.31 20.42
N LEU A 387 -4.79 9.08 20.93
CA LEU A 387 -5.75 8.69 21.97
C LEU A 387 -5.40 9.29 23.35
N LYS A 388 -4.15 9.69 23.60
CA LYS A 388 -3.72 10.23 24.90
C LYS A 388 -4.04 11.70 25.06
N VAL A 389 -3.84 12.49 24.00
CA VAL A 389 -3.98 13.95 24.07
C VAL A 389 -5.45 14.36 23.90
N GLY A 390 -6.25 13.55 23.21
CA GLY A 390 -7.51 14.05 22.65
C GLY A 390 -7.23 15.16 21.62
N VAL A 391 -8.26 15.63 20.95
CA VAL A 391 -8.22 16.59 19.82
C VAL A 391 -7.23 17.77 20.07
N PRO A 392 -6.47 18.27 19.06
CA PRO A 392 -6.70 18.10 17.63
C PRO A 392 -6.18 16.77 17.12
N LEU A 393 -7.07 16.04 16.46
CA LEU A 393 -6.74 15.04 15.45
C LEU A 393 -5.56 15.61 14.67
N LEU A 394 -4.37 15.03 14.83
CA LEU A 394 -3.13 15.58 14.30
C LEU A 394 -3.33 15.63 12.78
N VAL A 395 -3.44 16.86 12.27
CA VAL A 395 -3.61 17.17 10.86
C VAL A 395 -2.29 16.86 10.22
N GLU A 396 -2.23 15.73 9.52
CA GLU A 396 -1.11 15.28 8.69
C GLU A 396 0.24 15.26 9.45
N PRO A 397 0.84 14.08 9.68
CA PRO A 397 2.25 14.02 10.03
C PRO A 397 3.03 14.93 9.06
N PRO A 398 3.78 15.94 9.56
CA PRO A 398 4.43 16.95 8.78
C PRO A 398 5.34 16.24 7.80
N ASP A 399 5.16 16.62 6.56
CA ASP A 399 5.93 16.05 5.47
C ASP A 399 7.40 16.43 5.64
N ARG A 400 8.28 15.45 5.50
CA ARG A 400 9.73 15.72 5.47
C ARG A 400 10.07 16.47 4.19
N ALA A 401 10.98 17.43 4.24
CA ALA A 401 11.50 18.04 3.02
C ALA A 401 12.18 16.97 2.14
N THR A 402 11.94 17.00 0.82
CA THR A 402 12.51 16.04 -0.14
C THR A 402 14.04 15.93 0.00
N GLU A 403 14.72 17.04 0.25
CA GLU A 403 16.16 17.10 0.49
C GLU A 403 16.64 16.41 1.78
N ASP A 404 15.77 16.21 2.78
CA ASP A 404 16.12 15.48 4.00
C ASP A 404 15.85 13.97 3.87
N ASN A 405 15.23 13.52 2.78
CA ASN A 405 14.96 12.12 2.49
C ASN A 405 15.72 11.62 1.26
N GLN A 406 16.94 11.11 1.48
CA GLN A 406 17.86 10.79 0.39
C GLN A 406 18.41 9.37 0.46
N SER A 407 18.56 8.77 -0.72
CA SER A 407 19.44 7.63 -0.98
C SER A 407 20.55 8.09 -1.92
N ARG A 408 21.78 8.19 -1.42
CA ARG A 408 22.94 8.64 -2.19
C ARG A 408 24.00 7.56 -2.28
N LEU A 409 24.27 7.12 -3.50
CA LEU A 409 25.25 6.10 -3.80
C LEU A 409 26.44 6.71 -4.56
N VAL A 410 27.66 6.41 -4.13
CA VAL A 410 28.89 6.74 -4.85
C VAL A 410 29.63 5.43 -5.12
N VAL A 411 29.95 5.13 -6.36
CA VAL A 411 30.62 3.89 -6.77
C VAL A 411 31.82 4.19 -7.64
N THR A 412 32.91 3.49 -7.39
CA THR A 412 34.05 3.38 -8.31
C THR A 412 34.19 1.91 -8.70
N LEU A 413 34.08 1.64 -9.99
CA LEU A 413 34.30 0.34 -10.61
C LEU A 413 35.60 0.39 -11.42
N GLU A 414 36.58 -0.40 -11.00
CA GLU A 414 37.80 -0.62 -11.78
C GLU A 414 37.70 -1.96 -12.51
N ILE A 415 37.75 -1.93 -13.84
CA ILE A 415 37.78 -3.12 -14.67
C ILE A 415 39.26 -3.43 -15.00
N GLY A 416 39.70 -4.63 -14.62
CA GLY A 416 41.04 -5.14 -14.86
C GLY A 416 41.09 -6.15 -16.00
N ASP A 417 42.22 -6.86 -16.10
CA ASP A 417 42.39 -7.92 -17.09
C ASP A 417 41.48 -9.13 -16.80
N GLN A 418 41.17 -9.91 -17.85
CA GLN A 418 40.37 -11.15 -17.75
C GLN A 418 39.01 -10.96 -17.06
N ASP A 419 38.35 -9.83 -17.33
CA ASP A 419 37.04 -9.46 -16.80
C ASP A 419 37.00 -9.31 -15.26
N ASN A 420 38.18 -9.21 -14.61
CA ASN A 420 38.25 -8.93 -13.19
C ASN A 420 37.72 -7.52 -12.90
N MET A 421 37.04 -7.36 -11.77
CA MET A 421 36.60 -6.05 -11.31
C MET A 421 36.86 -5.86 -9.82
N VAL A 422 37.10 -4.59 -9.47
CA VAL A 422 37.12 -4.10 -8.10
C VAL A 422 36.04 -3.02 -7.98
N VAL A 423 35.21 -3.12 -6.94
CA VAL A 423 34.14 -2.17 -6.66
C VAL A 423 34.39 -1.56 -5.30
N ASP A 424 34.48 -0.23 -5.25
CA ASP A 424 34.41 0.55 -4.03
C ASP A 424 33.10 1.35 -4.05
N ALA A 425 32.32 1.28 -2.97
CA ALA A 425 31.07 2.01 -2.87
C ALA A 425 30.87 2.67 -1.51
N ARG A 426 30.20 3.81 -1.52
CA ARG A 426 29.72 4.52 -0.34
C ARG A 426 28.23 4.81 -0.50
N LEU A 427 27.43 4.37 0.46
CA LEU A 427 26.00 4.59 0.49
C LEU A 427 25.63 5.45 1.70
N THR A 428 24.92 6.55 1.47
CA THR A 428 24.38 7.41 2.52
C THR A 428 22.86 7.41 2.41
N LEU A 429 22.18 7.04 3.49
CA LEU A 429 20.73 6.97 3.58
C LEU A 429 20.23 7.90 4.69
N THR A 430 19.22 8.70 4.41
CA THR A 430 18.54 9.57 5.38
C THR A 430 17.03 9.33 5.33
N GLY A 431 16.29 9.89 6.30
CA GLY A 431 14.83 9.79 6.34
C GLY A 431 14.31 8.35 6.28
N THR A 432 13.34 8.09 5.41
CA THR A 432 12.70 6.78 5.25
C THR A 432 13.61 5.73 4.64
N TYR A 433 14.69 6.13 3.96
CA TYR A 433 15.67 5.18 3.42
C TYR A 433 16.56 4.57 4.52
N SER A 434 16.78 5.29 5.64
CA SER A 434 17.72 4.90 6.68
C SER A 434 17.30 3.61 7.43
N PRO A 435 18.12 2.54 7.48
CA PRO A 435 17.82 1.32 8.25
C PRO A 435 18.12 1.47 9.76
N PHE A 436 18.20 2.69 10.31
CA PHE A 436 18.72 2.95 11.66
C PHE A 436 18.18 1.96 12.72
N TYR A 437 16.86 1.85 12.82
CA TYR A 437 16.25 1.01 13.86
C TYR A 437 16.28 -0.49 13.55
N ASP A 438 16.32 -0.89 12.28
CA ASP A 438 16.53 -2.29 11.88
C ASP A 438 17.89 -2.76 12.39
N LEU A 439 18.92 -1.91 12.15
CA LEU A 439 20.28 -2.16 12.60
C LEU A 439 20.39 -2.13 14.12
N GLU A 440 19.77 -1.16 14.80
CA GLU A 440 19.80 -1.12 16.27
C GLU A 440 19.11 -2.32 16.94
N ALA A 441 18.20 -3.00 16.25
CA ALA A 441 17.61 -4.23 16.77
C ALA A 441 18.63 -5.38 16.69
N GLU A 442 19.35 -5.51 15.59
CA GLU A 442 20.24 -6.63 15.29
C GLU A 442 21.62 -6.50 15.94
N HIS A 443 22.18 -7.62 16.39
CA HIS A 443 23.57 -7.66 16.88
C HIS A 443 24.57 -7.99 15.78
N ASP A 444 24.11 -8.64 14.70
CA ASP A 444 24.91 -8.96 13.52
C ASP A 444 24.23 -8.35 12.30
N HIS A 445 24.95 -7.49 11.59
CA HIS A 445 24.47 -6.78 10.41
C HIS A 445 24.90 -7.46 9.11
N SER A 446 25.53 -8.64 9.18
CA SER A 446 26.14 -9.32 8.04
C SER A 446 25.15 -9.58 6.90
N GLU A 447 23.92 -10.00 7.21
CA GLU A 447 22.86 -10.22 6.20
C GLU A 447 22.40 -8.93 5.54
N LEU A 448 22.10 -7.88 6.32
CA LEU A 448 21.68 -6.58 5.77
C LEU A 448 22.78 -5.98 4.90
N LEU A 449 24.02 -6.03 5.38
CA LEU A 449 25.18 -5.62 4.60
C LEU A 449 25.27 -6.45 3.33
N SER A 450 25.27 -7.79 3.40
CA SER A 450 25.31 -8.68 2.24
C SER A 450 24.18 -8.42 1.22
N GLY A 451 22.96 -8.17 1.69
CA GLY A 451 21.82 -7.80 0.86
C GLY A 451 21.97 -6.45 0.17
N LEU A 452 22.60 -5.46 0.82
CA LEU A 452 22.99 -4.22 0.15
C LEU A 452 24.03 -4.51 -0.95
N LEU A 453 24.99 -5.43 -0.72
CA LEU A 453 26.07 -5.72 -1.67
C LEU A 453 25.62 -6.46 -2.92
N HIS A 454 24.77 -7.49 -2.77
CA HIS A 454 24.26 -8.26 -3.90
C HIS A 454 23.45 -7.36 -4.86
N ASN A 455 22.77 -6.34 -4.33
CA ASN A 455 21.92 -5.45 -5.12
C ASN A 455 22.67 -4.29 -5.78
N LEU A 456 23.88 -3.95 -5.32
CA LEU A 456 24.69 -2.91 -5.96
C LEU A 456 25.15 -3.32 -7.36
N TRP A 457 25.46 -4.59 -7.59
CA TRP A 457 25.88 -5.04 -8.92
C TRP A 457 25.27 -6.42 -9.25
N PRO A 458 24.13 -6.46 -9.95
CA PRO A 458 23.44 -7.73 -10.24
C PRO A 458 24.18 -8.59 -11.27
N THR A 459 25.10 -8.00 -12.04
CA THR A 459 25.83 -8.69 -13.11
C THR A 459 27.29 -8.94 -12.72
N GLY A 460 27.54 -10.05 -12.04
CA GLY A 460 28.91 -10.43 -11.65
C GLY A 460 28.96 -11.66 -10.77
N THR A 461 30.15 -12.25 -10.68
CA THR A 461 30.46 -13.27 -9.67
C THR A 461 31.44 -12.70 -8.66
N TRP A 462 31.13 -12.82 -7.38
CA TRP A 462 31.90 -12.22 -6.28
C TRP A 462 32.91 -13.22 -5.70
N ASP A 463 34.12 -12.75 -5.39
CA ASP A 463 35.14 -13.57 -4.72
C ASP A 463 34.90 -13.60 -3.21
N THR A 464 34.45 -14.77 -2.72
CA THR A 464 34.20 -15.02 -1.29
C THR A 464 35.48 -15.16 -0.46
N GLY A 465 36.65 -15.31 -1.09
CA GLY A 465 37.95 -15.44 -0.44
C GLY A 465 38.79 -14.15 -0.39
N CYS A 466 38.22 -13.03 -0.87
CA CYS A 466 38.90 -11.74 -0.93
C CYS A 466 39.23 -11.20 0.47
N LYS A 467 40.52 -10.99 0.76
CA LYS A 467 41.01 -10.53 2.07
C LYS A 467 40.78 -9.05 2.35
N ASP A 468 40.72 -8.24 1.30
CA ASP A 468 40.56 -6.78 1.39
C ASP A 468 39.11 -6.33 1.16
N CYS A 469 38.19 -7.28 1.02
CA CYS A 469 36.77 -7.00 0.81
C CYS A 469 36.07 -6.81 2.16
N PHE A 470 35.20 -5.81 2.24
CA PHE A 470 34.48 -5.48 3.47
C PHE A 470 33.16 -4.80 3.17
N ALA A 471 32.22 -4.92 4.09
CA ALA A 471 31.09 -4.02 4.22
C ALA A 471 31.04 -3.56 5.68
N ARG A 472 30.93 -2.24 5.90
CA ARG A 472 30.90 -1.70 7.24
C ARG A 472 30.03 -0.46 7.34
N ILE A 473 29.50 -0.27 8.53
CA ILE A 473 28.77 0.92 8.94
C ILE A 473 29.81 1.97 9.35
N GLU A 474 29.85 3.09 8.64
CA GLU A 474 30.72 4.23 8.94
C GLU A 474 30.07 5.17 9.96
N GLN A 475 28.75 5.35 9.83
CA GLN A 475 27.96 6.21 10.70
C GLN A 475 26.56 5.63 10.83
N LEU A 476 26.04 5.59 12.05
CA LEU A 476 24.68 5.18 12.35
C LEU A 476 24.08 6.17 13.35
N SER A 477 23.00 6.83 12.94
CA SER A 477 22.26 7.77 13.78
C SER A 477 20.79 7.81 13.35
N PRO A 478 19.89 8.32 14.20
CA PRO A 478 18.48 8.48 13.82
C PRO A 478 18.28 9.33 12.56
N GLN A 479 19.21 10.23 12.24
CA GLN A 479 19.14 11.13 11.09
C GLN A 479 19.73 10.53 9.81
N SER A 480 20.76 9.70 9.93
CA SER A 480 21.49 9.17 8.78
C SER A 480 22.22 7.87 9.09
N ALA A 481 22.32 7.02 8.07
CA ALA A 481 23.15 5.83 8.05
C ALA A 481 24.10 5.89 6.85
N THR A 482 25.41 5.71 7.09
CA THR A 482 26.44 5.69 6.05
C THR A 482 27.16 4.36 6.07
N PHE A 483 27.31 3.76 4.90
CA PHE A 483 27.96 2.48 4.68
C PHE A 483 29.11 2.65 3.69
N SER A 484 30.13 1.83 3.89
CA SER A 484 31.21 1.66 2.92
C SER A 484 31.35 0.19 2.57
N TYR A 485 31.67 -0.06 1.31
CA TYR A 485 31.77 -1.38 0.74
C TYR A 485 32.97 -1.45 -0.20
N ARG A 486 33.70 -2.56 -0.13
CA ARG A 486 34.71 -2.95 -1.11
C ARG A 486 34.52 -4.41 -1.47
N ALA A 487 34.48 -4.71 -2.77
CA ALA A 487 34.46 -6.07 -3.28
C ALA A 487 35.31 -6.28 -4.52
N GLN A 488 35.59 -7.56 -4.77
CA GLN A 488 36.28 -8.04 -5.97
C GLN A 488 35.47 -9.16 -6.60
N GLY A 489 35.50 -9.24 -7.92
CA GLY A 489 34.73 -10.22 -8.65
C GLY A 489 35.11 -10.29 -10.12
N LYS A 490 34.27 -10.95 -10.90
CA LYS A 490 34.37 -11.02 -12.35
C LYS A 490 33.07 -10.59 -13.01
N LEU A 491 33.19 -9.78 -14.06
CA LEU A 491 32.08 -9.39 -14.91
C LEU A 491 31.68 -10.58 -15.82
N PRO A 492 30.40 -10.70 -16.18
CA PRO A 492 29.96 -11.66 -17.19
C PRO A 492 30.48 -11.24 -18.56
N GLY A 493 31.69 -11.70 -18.92
CA GLY A 493 32.36 -11.40 -20.18
C GLY A 493 32.25 -12.51 -21.21
N HIS A 494 32.00 -12.14 -22.48
CA HIS A 494 32.11 -13.02 -23.63
C HIS A 494 33.05 -12.40 -24.67
N ARG A 495 34.21 -13.02 -24.90
CA ARG A 495 35.06 -12.78 -26.09
C ARG A 495 35.38 -11.31 -26.37
N GLY A 496 35.72 -10.54 -25.33
CA GLY A 496 36.16 -9.16 -25.48
C GLY A 496 35.05 -8.11 -25.57
N VAL A 497 33.85 -8.46 -25.10
CA VAL A 497 32.75 -7.53 -24.80
C VAL A 497 32.38 -7.72 -23.34
N VAL A 498 32.19 -6.61 -22.62
CA VAL A 498 31.68 -6.59 -21.25
C VAL A 498 30.49 -5.64 -21.18
N GLU A 499 29.43 -6.14 -20.58
CA GLU A 499 28.29 -5.34 -20.16
C GLU A 499 28.45 -4.95 -18.69
N VAL A 500 28.34 -3.66 -18.43
CA VAL A 500 28.49 -3.03 -17.13
C VAL A 500 27.11 -2.50 -16.75
N SER A 501 26.35 -3.26 -15.95
CA SER A 501 25.04 -2.81 -15.46
C SER A 501 25.21 -1.78 -14.35
N LEU A 502 24.61 -0.62 -14.49
CA LEU A 502 24.72 0.45 -13.51
C LEU A 502 23.90 0.09 -12.25
N PRO A 503 24.45 0.41 -11.05
CA PRO A 503 23.81 0.08 -9.78
C PRO A 503 22.48 0.80 -9.64
N TRP A 504 21.53 0.17 -8.96
CA TRP A 504 20.39 0.90 -8.40
C TRP A 504 20.76 1.43 -7.02
N THR A 505 20.23 2.60 -6.68
CA THR A 505 20.14 3.04 -5.28
C THR A 505 19.37 1.97 -4.50
N PRO A 506 19.96 1.38 -3.45
CA PRO A 506 19.22 0.46 -2.59
C PRO A 506 17.96 1.11 -2.04
N ARG A 507 16.90 0.31 -1.87
CA ARG A 507 15.58 0.77 -1.40
C ARG A 507 14.94 1.85 -2.29
N SER A 508 15.18 1.80 -3.61
CA SER A 508 14.54 2.69 -4.57
C SER A 508 13.01 2.63 -4.50
N GLN A 509 12.38 3.80 -4.58
CA GLN A 509 10.93 4.00 -4.51
C GLN A 509 10.22 3.48 -5.74
N ILE A 510 10.86 3.55 -6.92
CA ILE A 510 10.18 3.30 -8.19
C ILE A 510 10.43 1.92 -8.78
N LEU A 511 11.43 1.19 -8.29
CA LEU A 511 11.82 -0.12 -8.80
C LEU A 511 10.72 -1.19 -8.73
N ASN A 512 9.85 -1.09 -7.71
CA ASN A 512 8.80 -2.07 -7.45
C ASN A 512 7.39 -1.51 -7.72
N LEU A 513 7.29 -0.35 -8.37
CA LEU A 513 6.00 0.24 -8.71
C LEU A 513 5.48 -0.39 -10.00
N ASP A 514 4.19 -0.70 -10.01
CA ASP A 514 3.47 -1.15 -11.20
C ASP A 514 3.21 0.03 -12.16
N ILE A 515 4.29 0.56 -12.74
CA ILE A 515 4.31 1.63 -13.75
C ILE A 515 3.92 1.12 -15.15
N HIS A 516 3.66 -0.18 -15.29
CA HIS A 516 3.29 -0.78 -16.56
C HIS A 516 1.84 -0.48 -16.95
N ARG A 517 0.97 -0.13 -15.97
CA ARG A 517 -0.40 0.27 -16.26
C ARG A 517 -0.44 1.56 -17.06
N LEU A 518 -1.34 1.61 -18.03
CA LEU A 518 -1.53 2.76 -18.90
C LEU A 518 -2.28 3.90 -18.23
N SER A 519 -3.06 3.62 -17.19
CA SER A 519 -3.81 4.59 -16.39
C SER A 519 -4.13 4.03 -15.00
N ARG A 520 -4.61 4.90 -14.13
CA ARG A 520 -5.18 4.58 -12.81
C ARG A 520 -6.56 5.23 -12.67
N GLN A 521 -7.44 4.64 -11.86
CA GLN A 521 -8.74 5.23 -11.51
C GLN A 521 -8.74 5.83 -10.09
N ALA A 522 -7.74 5.49 -9.30
CA ALA A 522 -7.57 5.88 -7.91
C ALA A 522 -6.14 6.37 -7.68
N ASP A 523 -5.92 7.00 -6.52
CA ASP A 523 -4.61 7.50 -6.16
C ASP A 523 -3.58 6.37 -6.03
N THR A 524 -2.35 6.66 -6.45
CA THR A 524 -1.17 5.81 -6.22
C THR A 524 -0.38 6.38 -5.04
N VAL A 525 -0.05 5.52 -4.07
CA VAL A 525 0.74 5.92 -2.90
C VAL A 525 2.10 5.28 -2.94
N LEU A 526 3.13 6.12 -2.97
CA LEU A 526 4.52 5.71 -2.83
C LEU A 526 4.85 5.43 -1.36
N ARG A 527 5.89 4.63 -1.11
CA ARG A 527 6.38 4.43 0.27
C ARG A 527 6.82 5.76 0.87
N SER A 528 7.54 6.58 0.09
CA SER A 528 7.85 7.97 0.41
C SER A 528 8.23 8.76 -0.86
N HIS A 529 8.21 10.08 -0.78
CA HIS A 529 8.90 11.00 -1.71
C HIS A 529 10.36 11.20 -1.27
N GLY A 530 11.22 11.76 -2.09
CA GLY A 530 12.65 11.94 -1.77
C GLY A 530 13.54 11.97 -3.00
N THR A 531 14.86 12.01 -2.75
CA THR A 531 15.88 12.02 -3.81
C THR A 531 16.73 10.76 -3.79
N GLU A 532 16.84 10.12 -4.94
CA GLU A 532 17.76 9.02 -5.19
C GLU A 532 18.85 9.50 -6.13
N SER A 533 20.11 9.42 -5.71
CA SER A 533 21.25 9.86 -6.51
C SER A 533 22.35 8.81 -6.56
N SER A 534 22.97 8.67 -7.72
CA SER A 534 24.15 7.84 -7.90
C SER A 534 25.23 8.59 -8.67
N HIS A 535 26.46 8.56 -8.15
CA HIS A 535 27.67 8.94 -8.88
C HIS A 535 28.50 7.67 -9.13
N VAL A 536 28.71 7.31 -10.38
CA VAL A 536 29.40 6.07 -10.78
C VAL A 536 30.58 6.40 -11.67
N THR A 537 31.78 6.10 -11.18
CA THR A 537 33.03 6.15 -11.92
C THR A 537 33.38 4.76 -12.43
N VAL A 538 33.56 4.58 -13.74
CA VAL A 538 34.01 3.32 -14.35
C VAL A 538 35.37 3.53 -15.01
N VAL A 539 36.39 2.82 -14.52
CA VAL A 539 37.74 2.85 -15.09
C VAL A 539 37.92 1.66 -16.02
N LEU A 540 38.02 1.94 -17.33
CA LEU A 540 38.26 0.93 -18.35
C LEU A 540 39.76 0.63 -18.51
N PRO A 541 40.15 -0.61 -18.85
CA PRO A 541 41.53 -0.90 -19.24
C PRO A 541 41.92 -0.13 -20.51
N LYS A 542 43.23 0.14 -20.68
CA LYS A 542 43.75 0.99 -21.78
C LYS A 542 43.35 0.55 -23.19
N ASP A 543 43.16 -0.75 -23.39
CA ASP A 543 42.83 -1.34 -24.69
C ASP A 543 41.32 -1.47 -24.93
N TRP A 544 40.49 -0.90 -24.05
CA TRP A 544 39.04 -0.96 -24.15
C TRP A 544 38.46 0.38 -24.61
N THR A 545 37.31 0.30 -25.26
CA THR A 545 36.54 1.46 -25.71
C THR A 545 35.07 1.25 -25.39
N LEU A 546 34.41 2.34 -25.00
CA LEU A 546 32.97 2.36 -24.81
C LEU A 546 32.28 2.21 -26.17
N ALA A 547 31.29 1.31 -26.24
CA ALA A 547 30.48 1.04 -27.42
C ALA A 547 29.05 1.60 -27.30
N THR A 548 28.61 1.96 -26.10
CA THR A 548 27.33 2.62 -25.84
C THR A 548 27.46 4.14 -25.82
N GLU A 549 26.39 4.83 -26.19
CA GLU A 549 26.26 6.25 -25.90
C GLU A 549 26.08 6.47 -24.39
N LEU A 550 26.66 7.54 -23.88
CA LEU A 550 26.48 7.92 -22.48
C LEU A 550 25.14 8.62 -22.30
N PRO A 551 24.49 8.45 -21.14
CA PRO A 551 23.20 9.09 -20.87
C PRO A 551 23.33 10.61 -20.94
N ASN A 552 22.31 11.25 -21.49
CA ASN A 552 22.11 12.71 -21.46
C ASN A 552 20.60 12.99 -21.42
N VAL A 553 20.01 12.69 -20.27
CA VAL A 553 18.58 12.73 -20.02
C VAL A 553 18.28 13.83 -19.02
N PHE A 554 17.31 14.67 -19.36
CA PHE A 554 16.73 15.65 -18.46
C PHE A 554 15.21 15.62 -18.65
N VAL A 555 14.50 15.12 -17.64
CA VAL A 555 13.04 15.02 -17.62
C VAL A 555 12.55 15.67 -16.34
N SER A 556 11.54 16.51 -16.44
CA SER A 556 10.89 17.12 -15.28
C SER A 556 9.41 17.32 -15.57
N ASN A 557 8.57 17.04 -14.58
CA ASN A 557 7.12 17.13 -14.66
C ASN A 557 6.52 17.49 -13.29
N THR A 558 5.21 17.33 -13.11
CA THR A 558 4.48 17.72 -11.90
C THR A 558 4.81 16.88 -10.67
N VAL A 559 5.42 15.72 -10.84
CA VAL A 559 5.74 14.77 -9.75
C VAL A 559 7.21 14.86 -9.35
N GLY A 560 8.09 15.26 -10.26
CA GLY A 560 9.51 15.34 -9.96
C GLY A 560 10.40 15.51 -11.18
N SER A 561 11.62 14.97 -11.09
CA SER A 561 12.61 15.05 -12.16
C SER A 561 13.56 13.86 -12.19
N LEU A 562 14.08 13.59 -13.39
CA LEU A 562 15.16 12.65 -13.64
C LEU A 562 16.25 13.36 -14.44
N VAL A 563 17.46 13.38 -13.88
CA VAL A 563 18.67 13.86 -14.56
C VAL A 563 19.66 12.71 -14.62
N ALA A 564 20.07 12.30 -15.81
CA ALA A 564 21.12 11.30 -16.00
C ALA A 564 22.12 11.78 -17.05
N GLN A 565 23.39 11.94 -16.66
CA GLN A 565 24.44 12.49 -17.50
C GLN A 565 25.70 11.63 -17.42
N GLY A 566 26.43 11.55 -18.52
CA GLY A 566 27.71 10.84 -18.57
C GLY A 566 28.78 11.58 -19.35
N SER A 567 30.02 11.40 -18.93
CA SER A 567 31.20 11.86 -19.65
C SER A 567 32.29 10.80 -19.67
N ILE A 568 33.18 10.84 -20.66
CA ILE A 568 34.35 9.96 -20.73
C ILE A 568 35.61 10.78 -20.97
N THR A 569 36.60 10.61 -20.08
CA THR A 569 37.90 11.26 -20.18
C THR A 569 39.00 10.23 -19.95
N ALA A 570 39.89 10.06 -20.94
CA ALA A 570 41.06 9.17 -20.84
C ALA A 570 40.76 7.72 -20.36
N GLY A 571 39.62 7.14 -20.76
CA GLY A 571 39.20 5.78 -20.38
C GLY A 571 38.51 5.69 -19.01
N THR A 572 38.32 6.81 -18.31
CA THR A 572 37.47 6.92 -17.13
C THR A 572 36.13 7.49 -17.54
N ILE A 573 35.06 6.80 -17.18
CA ILE A 573 33.67 7.19 -17.43
C ILE A 573 33.09 7.69 -16.11
N GLU A 574 32.53 8.89 -16.12
CA GLU A 574 31.79 9.47 -14.99
C GLU A 574 30.31 9.51 -15.35
N LEU A 575 29.47 8.99 -14.46
CA LEU A 575 28.02 8.96 -14.61
C LEU A 575 27.35 9.54 -13.37
N ASP A 576 26.49 10.51 -13.59
CA ASP A 576 25.63 11.08 -12.56
C ASP A 576 24.18 10.78 -12.90
N SER A 577 23.43 10.25 -11.93
CA SER A 577 21.98 10.06 -12.04
C SER A 577 21.31 10.58 -10.78
N THR A 578 20.25 11.35 -10.93
CA THR A 578 19.43 11.86 -9.83
C THR A 578 17.96 11.78 -10.23
N LEU A 579 17.20 11.00 -9.45
CA LEU A 579 15.75 10.94 -9.47
C LEU A 579 15.24 11.69 -8.24
N THR A 580 14.43 12.72 -8.45
CA THR A 580 13.72 13.41 -7.38
C THR A 580 12.23 13.19 -7.54
N ILE A 581 11.58 12.74 -6.48
CA ILE A 581 10.13 12.62 -6.37
C ILE A 581 9.68 13.57 -5.28
N GLU A 582 8.78 14.49 -5.62
CA GLU A 582 8.30 15.55 -4.72
C GLU A 582 6.97 15.22 -4.05
N LYS A 583 6.27 14.20 -4.56
CA LYS A 583 4.94 13.80 -4.08
C LYS A 583 4.92 12.32 -3.74
N ARG A 584 4.40 11.99 -2.56
CA ARG A 584 4.17 10.60 -2.15
C ARG A 584 2.83 10.08 -2.65
N ILE A 585 1.78 10.90 -2.56
CA ILE A 585 0.42 10.56 -3.01
C ILE A 585 0.23 11.18 -4.39
N LEU A 586 -0.09 10.35 -5.36
CA LEU A 586 -0.21 10.72 -6.77
C LEU A 586 -1.65 10.47 -7.21
N ASP A 587 -2.34 11.50 -7.68
CA ASP A 587 -3.61 11.29 -8.38
C ASP A 587 -3.38 10.58 -9.74
N PRO A 588 -4.44 10.17 -10.47
CA PRO A 588 -4.30 9.49 -11.76
C PRO A 588 -3.44 10.23 -12.80
N ASP A 589 -3.43 11.57 -12.82
CA ASP A 589 -2.62 12.35 -13.76
C ASP A 589 -1.15 12.42 -13.31
N ASP A 590 -0.93 12.57 -12.00
CA ASP A 590 0.40 12.46 -11.40
C ASP A 590 0.98 11.05 -11.62
N TYR A 591 0.18 9.98 -11.59
CA TYR A 591 0.64 8.62 -11.93
C TYR A 591 1.23 8.54 -13.34
N LEU A 592 0.63 9.21 -14.33
CA LEU A 592 1.16 9.26 -15.69
C LEU A 592 2.51 9.98 -15.74
N SER A 593 2.64 11.07 -14.98
CA SER A 593 3.91 11.80 -14.82
C SER A 593 4.99 10.94 -14.15
N LEU A 594 4.64 10.17 -13.11
CA LEU A 594 5.56 9.21 -12.49
C LEU A 594 5.98 8.13 -13.50
N ARG A 595 5.02 7.60 -14.27
CA ARG A 595 5.27 6.57 -15.28
C ARG A 595 6.27 7.06 -16.33
N ASP A 596 6.19 8.31 -16.78
CA ASP A 596 7.14 8.89 -17.71
C ASP A 596 8.57 8.92 -17.14
N LEU A 597 8.73 9.34 -15.87
CA LEU A 597 10.01 9.28 -15.16
C LEU A 597 10.52 7.82 -15.04
N GLY A 598 9.62 6.90 -14.70
CA GLY A 598 9.93 5.48 -14.57
C GLY A 598 10.38 4.84 -15.87
N ILE A 599 9.70 5.10 -16.99
CA ILE A 599 10.07 4.58 -18.31
C ILE A 599 11.46 5.06 -18.70
N GLU A 600 11.74 6.35 -18.50
CA GLU A 600 13.05 6.94 -18.81
C GLU A 600 14.14 6.36 -17.93
N LEU A 601 13.90 6.18 -16.62
CA LEU A 601 14.87 5.57 -15.72
C LEU A 601 15.18 4.11 -16.12
N HIS A 602 14.19 3.35 -16.59
CA HIS A 602 14.36 1.94 -16.98
C HIS A 602 14.93 1.74 -18.39
N ARG A 603 15.16 2.81 -19.18
CA ARG A 603 15.80 2.66 -20.50
C ARG A 603 17.18 2.03 -20.35
N ALA A 604 17.46 1.02 -21.18
CA ALA A 604 18.72 0.29 -21.15
C ALA A 604 19.95 1.22 -21.29
N SER A 605 19.87 2.26 -22.13
CA SER A 605 20.94 3.28 -22.29
C SER A 605 21.28 4.03 -21.00
N ASN A 606 20.37 4.07 -20.03
CA ASN A 606 20.54 4.72 -18.74
C ASN A 606 20.93 3.72 -17.64
N ARG A 607 20.98 2.42 -17.96
CA ARG A 607 21.12 1.33 -16.99
C ARG A 607 22.24 0.34 -17.32
N SER A 608 22.80 0.34 -18.53
CA SER A 608 23.98 -0.46 -18.86
C SER A 608 24.92 0.26 -19.82
N LEU A 609 26.21 -0.03 -19.66
CA LEU A 609 27.25 0.35 -20.60
C LEU A 609 27.79 -0.91 -21.28
N LEU A 610 28.10 -0.85 -22.56
CA LEU A 610 28.86 -1.90 -23.24
C LEU A 610 30.25 -1.37 -23.56
N ALA A 611 31.27 -2.10 -23.12
CA ALA A 611 32.66 -1.83 -23.46
C ALA A 611 33.23 -3.01 -24.27
N VAL A 612 34.09 -2.70 -25.24
CA VAL A 612 34.70 -3.69 -26.13
C VAL A 612 36.22 -3.51 -26.16
N THR A 613 36.96 -4.62 -26.27
CA THR A 613 38.41 -4.53 -26.48
C THR A 613 38.70 -4.13 -27.93
N ARG A 614 39.74 -3.33 -28.14
CA ARG A 614 40.24 -2.95 -29.48
C ARG A 614 40.70 -4.14 -30.33
N THR A 615 40.91 -5.31 -29.73
CA THR A 615 41.32 -6.55 -30.44
C THR A 615 40.16 -7.49 -30.78
N ALA A 616 38.95 -7.21 -30.26
CA ALA A 616 37.76 -7.98 -30.56
C ALA A 616 37.26 -7.61 -31.97
N THR A 617 37.67 -8.39 -32.96
CA THR A 617 37.04 -8.36 -34.28
C THR A 617 35.61 -8.90 -34.11
N VAL A 618 34.63 -7.99 -34.09
CA VAL A 618 33.23 -8.34 -34.29
C VAL A 618 33.14 -8.91 -35.70
N LYS A 619 33.16 -10.25 -35.81
CA LYS A 619 32.76 -10.90 -37.06
C LYS A 619 31.25 -10.68 -37.20
N PRO A 620 30.79 -10.22 -38.38
CA PRO A 620 29.40 -9.88 -38.62
C PRO A 620 28.45 -11.06 -38.44
#